data_AF-A0A141GNI5-F1
#
_entry.id   AF-A0A141GNI5-F1
#
_cell.length_a   1.000
_cell.length_b   1.000
_cell.length_c   1.000
_cell.angle_alpha   90.00
_cell.angle_beta   90.00
_cell.angle_gamma   90.00
#
_symmetry.space_group_name_H-M   'P 1'
#
loop_
_entity.id
_entity.type
_entity.pdbx_description
1 polymer ?
#
loop_
_entity_poly.entity_id
_entity_poly.type
_entity_poly.pdbx_seq_one_letter_code
_entity_poly.pdbx_strand_id
1 'polypeptide(L)'
;MDGQEVIQLYVYNNNASDVLPVKELKWIFTCHNMKGLYVFKPVKELKAFKKVFVPKGETRTVELSFSIRDLAYYHKKVKRWVLENGIYKVGIGKNSRDILYVTPVTVEGEPYIKGPYEQSVVNRYRAIAFEGIDEATFIKTIDGRIPPIQRNRNITMETRLAEYESRFFGRLILKMFDYYVKREMKKVQRLPEGPERETRYRNTRFLGHMIRNSSARSLVMSSGGLFSYMFGEALVHIANGRLLKGCKHLLKREKPLPLPCERPLESEGRKERAEEAVNAMSQQDEPTSEENQTD
;
A
#
# COMPACT_ATOMS: atom_id res chain seq x y z
N MET A 1 -22.04 -11.18 22.65
CA MET A 1 -21.18 -10.74 23.77
C MET A 1 -20.15 -9.76 23.23
N ASP A 2 -20.10 -8.53 23.74
CA ASP A 2 -19.05 -7.55 23.40
C ASP A 2 -17.85 -7.74 24.35
N GLY A 3 -17.18 -8.89 24.22
CA GLY A 3 -16.01 -9.19 25.03
C GLY A 3 -14.77 -8.48 24.48
N GLN A 4 -14.07 -7.76 25.35
CA GLN A 4 -12.73 -7.22 25.08
C GLN A 4 -11.72 -8.12 25.78
N GLU A 5 -10.75 -8.64 25.03
CA GLU A 5 -9.63 -9.37 25.61
C GLU A 5 -8.52 -8.37 25.93
N VAL A 6 -8.11 -8.33 27.19
CA VAL A 6 -7.03 -7.48 27.67
C VAL A 6 -5.89 -8.38 28.13
N ILE A 7 -4.73 -8.24 27.49
CA ILE A 7 -3.53 -8.97 27.87
C ILE A 7 -2.51 -7.97 28.41
N GLN A 8 -2.15 -8.13 29.67
CA GLN A 8 -1.11 -7.36 30.34
C GLN A 8 0.19 -8.16 30.36
N LEU A 9 1.30 -7.48 30.07
CA LEU A 9 2.63 -8.08 29.99
C LEU A 9 3.67 -7.18 30.65
N TYR A 10 4.65 -7.80 31.28
CA TYR A 10 5.82 -7.11 31.81
C TYR A 10 6.95 -7.10 30.77
N VAL A 11 7.57 -5.95 30.59
CA VAL A 11 8.66 -5.74 29.64
C VAL A 11 9.89 -5.28 30.39
N TYR A 12 10.91 -6.14 30.43
CA TYR A 12 12.20 -5.81 31.02
C TYR A 12 13.24 -5.58 29.92
N ASN A 13 13.99 -4.47 30.02
CA ASN A 13 15.09 -4.18 29.11
C ASN A 13 16.42 -4.68 29.71
N ASN A 14 16.92 -5.81 29.20
CA ASN A 14 18.17 -6.45 29.62
C ASN A 14 19.36 -6.17 28.67
N ASN A 15 19.31 -5.11 27.85
CA ASN A 15 20.36 -4.86 26.87
C ASN A 15 21.74 -4.63 27.52
N ALA A 16 22.76 -5.25 26.91
CA ALA A 16 24.16 -5.14 27.34
C ALA A 16 24.81 -3.78 27.03
N SER A 17 24.24 -2.97 26.13
CA SER A 17 24.80 -1.67 25.73
C SER A 17 24.28 -0.55 26.64
N ASP A 18 25.20 0.22 27.24
CA ASP A 18 24.93 1.37 28.13
C ASP A 18 24.36 2.62 27.44
N VAL A 19 24.36 2.67 26.10
CA VAL A 19 24.40 3.97 25.41
C VAL A 19 23.05 4.40 24.81
N LEU A 20 22.09 3.49 24.58
CA LEU A 20 20.82 3.88 23.97
C LEU A 20 19.59 3.17 24.55
N PRO A 21 18.53 3.91 24.88
CA PRO A 21 17.26 3.34 25.28
C PRO A 21 16.60 2.58 24.11
N VAL A 22 15.98 1.44 24.42
CA VAL A 22 15.42 0.55 23.39
C VAL A 22 13.99 0.93 23.09
N LYS A 23 13.67 1.14 21.81
CA LYS A 23 12.30 1.19 21.30
C LYS A 23 11.87 -0.24 20.99
N GLU A 24 11.20 -0.90 21.93
CA GLU A 24 10.61 -2.21 21.67
C GLU A 24 9.20 -2.06 21.09
N LEU A 25 8.94 -2.79 20.00
CA LEU A 25 7.62 -2.96 19.44
C LEU A 25 7.09 -4.32 19.91
N LYS A 26 5.97 -4.33 20.65
CA LYS A 26 5.30 -5.57 21.08
C LYS A 26 3.98 -5.75 20.36
N TRP A 27 3.72 -6.98 19.96
CA TRP A 27 2.68 -7.35 19.00
C TRP A 27 1.86 -8.50 19.60
N ILE A 28 0.53 -8.39 19.54
CA ILE A 28 -0.38 -9.53 19.69
C ILE A 28 -0.75 -10.02 18.31
N PHE A 29 -0.58 -11.31 18.06
CA PHE A 29 -1.15 -11.96 16.91
C PHE A 29 -2.06 -13.11 17.33
N THR A 30 -3.04 -13.42 16.49
CA THR A 30 -3.94 -14.54 16.70
C THR A 30 -3.63 -15.62 15.67
N CYS A 31 -3.35 -16.84 16.12
CA CYS A 31 -3.32 -18.02 15.26
C CYS A 31 -4.71 -18.66 15.23
N HIS A 32 -5.09 -19.07 14.04
CA HIS A 32 -6.42 -19.55 13.72
C HIS A 32 -6.86 -20.79 14.52
N ASN A 33 -8.17 -20.90 14.69
CA ASN A 33 -8.86 -22.12 15.10
C ASN A 33 -8.58 -23.25 14.10
N MET A 34 -7.80 -24.25 14.52
CA MET A 34 -7.43 -25.40 13.68
C MET A 34 -8.63 -26.27 13.26
N LYS A 35 -9.83 -26.07 13.83
CA LYS A 35 -11.06 -26.80 13.51
C LYS A 35 -12.07 -26.02 12.65
N GLY A 36 -11.87 -24.72 12.42
CA GLY A 36 -12.72 -23.90 11.54
C GLY A 36 -12.56 -24.32 10.08
N LEU A 37 -13.42 -25.22 9.61
CA LEU A 37 -13.19 -26.02 8.41
C LEU A 37 -13.37 -25.28 7.07
N TYR A 38 -13.87 -24.03 7.04
CA TYR A 38 -14.53 -23.51 5.84
C TYR A 38 -14.02 -22.16 5.30
N VAL A 39 -13.00 -21.54 5.91
CA VAL A 39 -12.49 -20.21 5.51
C VAL A 39 -10.97 -20.20 5.54
N PHE A 40 -10.36 -19.52 4.56
CA PHE A 40 -8.92 -19.27 4.54
C PHE A 40 -8.62 -18.04 5.38
N LYS A 41 -7.84 -18.20 6.44
CA LYS A 41 -7.29 -17.08 7.21
C LYS A 41 -5.76 -17.18 7.27
N PRO A 42 -5.06 -16.05 7.39
CA PRO A 42 -3.63 -16.04 7.67
C PRO A 42 -3.28 -16.95 8.85
N VAL A 43 -2.07 -17.53 8.80
CA VAL A 43 -1.54 -18.35 9.91
C VAL A 43 -1.45 -17.55 11.20
N LYS A 44 -1.15 -16.25 11.08
CA LYS A 44 -1.09 -15.26 12.16
C LYS A 44 -1.65 -13.94 11.67
N GLU A 45 -2.48 -13.28 12.48
CA GLU A 45 -3.01 -11.93 12.21
C GLU A 45 -2.65 -11.00 13.35
N LEU A 46 -2.03 -9.84 13.07
CA LEU A 46 -1.74 -8.81 14.07
C LEU A 46 -3.06 -8.17 14.54
N LYS A 47 -3.32 -8.17 15.85
CA LYS A 47 -4.53 -7.57 16.45
C LYS A 47 -4.24 -6.31 17.24
N ALA A 48 -3.10 -6.26 17.93
CA ALA A 48 -2.69 -5.07 18.67
C ALA A 48 -1.17 -4.93 18.61
N PHE A 49 -0.69 -3.69 18.65
CA PHE A 49 0.72 -3.42 18.86
C PHE A 49 0.89 -2.18 19.73
N LYS A 50 1.96 -2.14 20.52
CA LYS A 50 2.34 -0.97 21.29
C LYS A 50 3.84 -0.79 21.25
N LYS A 51 4.25 0.42 20.90
CA LYS A 51 5.65 0.83 20.93
C LYS A 51 5.92 1.42 22.30
N VAL A 52 6.87 0.84 23.04
CA VAL A 52 7.23 1.31 24.37
C VAL A 52 8.71 1.61 24.44
N PHE A 53 9.01 2.70 25.12
CA PHE A 53 10.36 3.09 25.47
C PHE A 53 10.65 2.55 26.87
N VAL A 54 11.68 1.73 27.01
CA VAL A 54 12.09 1.16 28.31
C VAL A 54 13.56 1.54 28.56
N PRO A 55 13.85 2.40 29.55
CA PRO A 55 15.23 2.70 29.95
C PRO A 55 16.00 1.43 30.33
N LYS A 56 17.34 1.48 30.28
CA LYS A 56 18.18 0.35 30.66
C LYS A 56 17.96 -0.01 32.12
N GLY A 57 17.77 -1.30 32.42
CA GLY A 57 17.55 -1.79 33.79
C GLY A 57 16.14 -1.54 34.34
N GLU A 58 15.27 -0.85 33.60
CA GLU A 58 13.87 -0.66 34.00
C GLU A 58 12.96 -1.77 33.47
N THR A 59 11.85 -1.97 34.21
CA THR A 59 10.71 -2.76 33.76
C THR A 59 9.54 -1.83 33.51
N ARG A 60 8.81 -2.00 32.41
CA ARG A 60 7.53 -1.35 32.18
C ARG A 60 6.43 -2.36 31.92
N THR A 61 5.25 -2.09 32.48
CA THR A 61 4.04 -2.84 32.17
C THR A 61 3.46 -2.33 30.86
N VAL A 62 3.13 -3.26 29.97
CA VAL A 62 2.54 -2.99 28.66
C VAL A 62 1.23 -3.73 28.57
N GLU A 63 0.15 -2.96 28.50
CA GLU A 63 -1.18 -3.46 28.22
C GLU A 63 -1.45 -3.39 26.72
N LEU A 64 -1.93 -4.51 26.18
CA LEU A 64 -2.41 -4.66 24.82
C LEU A 64 -3.80 -5.29 24.89
N SER A 65 -4.76 -4.70 24.19
CA SER A 65 -6.12 -5.21 24.14
C SER A 65 -6.63 -5.26 22.71
N PHE A 66 -7.57 -6.17 22.45
CA PHE A 66 -8.28 -6.27 21.18
C PHE A 66 -9.70 -6.79 21.45
N SER A 67 -10.63 -6.52 20.55
CA SER A 67 -11.99 -7.04 20.68
C SER A 67 -12.05 -8.49 20.22
N ILE A 68 -12.83 -9.34 20.88
CA ILE A 68 -13.12 -10.68 20.37
C ILE A 68 -13.75 -10.60 18.96
N ARG A 69 -14.49 -9.53 18.66
CA ARG A 69 -15.03 -9.29 17.31
C ARG A 69 -13.95 -9.08 16.26
N ASP A 70 -12.74 -8.68 16.63
CA ASP A 70 -11.62 -8.54 15.70
C ASP A 70 -11.15 -9.91 15.18
N LEU A 71 -11.57 -11.02 15.79
CA LEU A 71 -11.33 -12.39 15.30
C LEU A 71 -12.28 -12.80 14.16
N ALA A 72 -13.27 -11.96 13.84
CA ALA A 72 -14.21 -12.19 12.77
C ALA A 72 -13.55 -12.09 11.39
N TYR A 73 -14.15 -12.76 10.42
CA TYR A 73 -13.82 -12.59 9.01
C TYR A 73 -15.03 -12.07 8.25
N TYR A 74 -14.78 -11.45 7.10
CA TYR A 74 -15.87 -11.00 6.25
C TYR A 74 -16.42 -12.17 5.41
N HIS A 75 -17.69 -12.50 5.60
CA HIS A 75 -18.35 -13.58 4.88
C HIS A 75 -19.06 -13.07 3.63
N LYS A 76 -18.45 -13.29 2.46
CA LYS A 76 -18.93 -12.76 1.17
C LYS A 76 -20.40 -13.10 0.81
N LYS A 77 -20.87 -14.33 1.07
CA LYS A 77 -22.26 -14.73 0.72
C LYS A 77 -23.35 -14.05 1.57
N VAL A 78 -23.12 -13.90 2.88
CA VAL A 78 -24.06 -13.22 3.79
C VAL A 78 -23.73 -11.73 3.99
N LYS A 79 -22.67 -11.24 3.32
CA LYS A 79 -22.23 -9.83 3.25
C LYS A 79 -22.06 -9.15 4.63
N ARG A 80 -21.54 -9.88 5.61
CA ARG A 80 -21.29 -9.37 6.97
C ARG A 80 -20.08 -10.02 7.62
N TRP A 81 -19.61 -9.42 8.71
CA TRP A 81 -18.62 -10.03 9.59
C TRP A 81 -19.23 -11.23 10.34
N VAL A 82 -18.45 -12.31 10.40
CA VAL A 82 -18.82 -13.57 11.06
C VAL A 82 -17.67 -13.99 11.96
N LEU A 83 -18.00 -14.23 13.23
CA LEU A 83 -17.10 -14.82 14.21
C LEU A 83 -17.38 -16.33 14.30
N GLU A 84 -16.34 -17.15 14.33
CA GLU A 84 -16.46 -18.61 14.40
C GLU A 84 -16.24 -19.08 15.83
N ASN A 85 -17.06 -20.03 16.29
CA ASN A 85 -16.77 -20.73 17.54
C ASN A 85 -15.48 -21.55 17.45
N GLY A 86 -14.76 -21.62 18.55
CA GLY A 86 -13.64 -22.52 18.81
C GLY A 86 -12.44 -21.82 19.45
N ILE A 87 -11.28 -22.48 19.39
CA ILE A 87 -10.10 -22.06 20.15
C ILE A 87 -9.15 -21.28 19.26
N TYR A 88 -8.94 -20.01 19.59
CA TYR A 88 -7.96 -19.13 18.97
C TYR A 88 -6.71 -19.09 19.83
N LYS A 89 -5.51 -19.14 19.22
CA LYS A 89 -4.27 -18.99 19.98
C LYS A 89 -3.80 -17.55 19.89
N VAL A 90 -3.83 -16.82 21.00
CA VAL A 90 -3.31 -15.46 21.06
C VAL A 90 -1.84 -15.54 21.46
N GLY A 91 -0.96 -15.13 20.57
CA GLY A 91 0.47 -15.12 20.80
C GLY A 91 1.04 -13.71 20.88
N ILE A 92 2.12 -13.59 21.63
CA ILE A 92 2.86 -12.36 21.85
C ILE A 92 4.29 -12.57 21.42
N GLY A 93 4.82 -11.65 20.63
CA GLY A 93 6.16 -11.77 20.07
C GLY A 93 6.89 -10.44 19.94
N LYS A 94 8.20 -10.53 19.70
CA LYS A 94 9.04 -9.38 19.30
C LYS A 94 8.86 -9.05 17.82
N ASN A 95 8.52 -10.06 17.02
CA ASN A 95 8.21 -9.95 15.61
C ASN A 95 7.29 -11.12 15.18
N SER A 96 6.89 -11.18 13.91
CA SER A 96 5.95 -12.21 13.42
C SER A 96 6.49 -13.65 13.47
N ARG A 97 7.80 -13.83 13.60
CA ARG A 97 8.46 -15.16 13.68
C ARG A 97 8.82 -15.54 15.11
N ASP A 98 9.30 -14.59 15.90
CA ASP A 98 9.76 -14.79 17.28
C ASP A 98 8.63 -14.57 18.30
N ILE A 99 8.02 -15.68 18.72
CA ILE A 99 6.89 -15.73 19.65
C ILE A 99 7.39 -16.13 21.03
N LEU A 100 7.08 -15.30 22.03
CA LEU A 100 7.52 -15.50 23.40
C LEU A 100 6.47 -16.21 24.26
N TYR A 101 5.19 -15.91 24.03
CA TYR A 101 4.09 -16.46 24.82
C TYR A 101 2.88 -16.74 23.95
N VAL A 102 2.11 -17.76 24.28
CA VAL A 102 0.85 -18.13 23.60
C VAL A 102 -0.17 -18.54 24.65
N THR A 103 -1.38 -17.99 24.56
CA THR A 103 -2.52 -18.36 25.39
C THR A 103 -3.74 -18.69 24.52
N PRO A 104 -4.55 -19.70 24.85
CA PRO A 104 -5.80 -19.97 24.16
C PRO A 104 -6.90 -18.99 24.59
N VAL A 105 -7.72 -18.55 23.64
CA VAL A 105 -8.98 -17.85 23.85
C VAL A 105 -10.08 -18.67 23.18
N THR A 106 -11.11 -19.04 23.94
CA THR A 106 -12.23 -19.84 23.45
C THR A 106 -13.41 -18.92 23.12
N VAL A 107 -13.94 -19.07 21.91
CA VAL A 107 -15.16 -18.38 21.45
C VAL A 107 -16.28 -19.40 21.36
N GLU A 108 -17.41 -19.12 22.00
CA GLU A 108 -18.60 -19.97 22.00
C GLU A 108 -19.87 -19.13 21.86
N GLY A 109 -20.99 -19.78 21.51
CA GLY A 109 -22.31 -19.13 21.42
C GLY A 109 -22.58 -18.39 20.11
N GLU A 110 -21.65 -18.37 19.16
CA GLU A 110 -21.90 -17.82 17.83
C GLU A 110 -22.76 -18.78 16.98
N PRO A 111 -23.70 -18.27 16.16
CA PRO A 111 -24.51 -19.12 15.30
C PRO A 111 -23.62 -19.81 14.25
N TYR A 112 -23.88 -21.10 14.00
CA TYR A 112 -23.19 -21.80 12.92
C TYR A 112 -23.60 -21.21 11.57
N ILE A 113 -22.61 -20.78 10.78
CA ILE A 113 -22.79 -20.28 9.43
C ILE A 113 -21.92 -21.11 8.49
N LYS A 114 -22.55 -21.75 7.51
CA LYS A 114 -21.84 -22.50 6.46
C LYS A 114 -20.90 -21.56 5.71
N GLY A 115 -19.62 -21.91 5.62
CA GLY A 115 -18.62 -21.02 5.04
C GLY A 115 -18.84 -20.66 3.57
N PRO A 116 -18.14 -19.61 3.09
CA PRO A 116 -18.39 -19.02 1.79
C PRO A 116 -17.90 -19.85 0.60
N TYR A 117 -17.00 -20.82 0.81
CA TYR A 117 -16.36 -21.59 -0.25
C TYR A 117 -16.92 -23.01 -0.36
N GLU A 118 -16.87 -23.59 -1.57
CA GLU A 118 -17.10 -25.02 -1.76
C GLU A 118 -15.96 -25.85 -1.17
N GLN A 119 -16.25 -27.06 -0.69
CA GLN A 119 -15.24 -27.93 -0.05
C GLN A 119 -14.10 -28.31 -1.01
N SER A 120 -14.41 -28.46 -2.30
CA SER A 120 -13.42 -28.72 -3.37
C SER A 120 -12.36 -27.60 -3.46
N VAL A 121 -12.79 -26.34 -3.35
CA VAL A 121 -11.92 -25.16 -3.33
C VAL A 121 -11.08 -25.13 -2.04
N VAL A 122 -11.72 -25.40 -0.89
CA VAL A 122 -11.05 -25.47 0.42
C VAL A 122 -9.91 -26.48 0.43
N ASN A 123 -10.15 -27.68 -0.10
CA ASN A 123 -9.16 -28.76 -0.12
C ASN A 123 -7.95 -28.41 -1.00
N ARG A 124 -8.17 -27.80 -2.18
CA ARG A 124 -7.08 -27.41 -3.09
C ARG A 124 -6.18 -26.33 -2.50
N TYR A 125 -6.78 -25.29 -1.91
CA TYR A 125 -6.01 -24.20 -1.29
C TYR A 125 -5.16 -24.70 -0.11
N ARG A 126 -5.68 -25.63 0.70
CA ARG A 126 -4.91 -26.25 1.80
C ARG A 126 -3.76 -27.11 1.31
N ALA A 127 -3.96 -27.86 0.22
CA ALA A 127 -2.91 -28.68 -0.37
C ALA A 127 -1.81 -27.84 -1.04
N ILE A 128 -2.00 -26.52 -1.23
CA ILE A 128 -1.11 -25.67 -2.05
C ILE A 128 -0.99 -26.29 -3.46
N ALA A 129 -2.03 -26.99 -3.91
CA ALA A 129 -2.06 -27.69 -5.20
C ALA A 129 -2.54 -26.73 -6.28
N PHE A 130 -1.65 -25.80 -6.66
CA PHE A 130 -1.93 -24.79 -7.69
C PHE A 130 -1.66 -25.28 -9.12
N GLU A 131 -0.93 -26.38 -9.27
CA GLU A 131 -0.74 -27.03 -10.57
C GLU A 131 -2.06 -27.61 -11.09
N GLY A 132 -2.36 -27.35 -12.36
CA GLY A 132 -3.56 -27.89 -13.02
C GLY A 132 -4.88 -27.23 -12.61
N ILE A 133 -4.87 -26.04 -11.99
CA ILE A 133 -6.11 -25.26 -11.81
C ILE A 133 -6.52 -24.70 -13.18
N ASP A 134 -7.63 -25.21 -13.72
CA ASP A 134 -8.23 -24.66 -14.93
C ASP A 134 -8.97 -23.35 -14.65
N GLU A 135 -9.22 -22.58 -15.71
CA GLU A 135 -9.90 -21.29 -15.63
C GLU A 135 -11.30 -21.42 -15.01
N ALA A 136 -12.02 -22.51 -15.32
CA ALA A 136 -13.34 -22.79 -14.75
C ALA A 136 -13.29 -22.98 -13.23
N THR A 137 -12.31 -23.70 -12.70
CA THR A 137 -12.11 -23.86 -11.25
C THR A 137 -11.69 -22.54 -10.60
N PHE A 138 -10.79 -21.78 -11.24
CA PHE A 138 -10.39 -20.48 -10.73
C PHE A 138 -11.59 -19.51 -10.65
N ILE A 139 -12.44 -19.47 -11.68
CA ILE A 139 -13.66 -18.65 -11.71
C ILE A 139 -14.58 -18.97 -10.53
N LYS A 140 -14.67 -20.24 -10.08
CA LYS A 140 -15.46 -20.60 -8.89
C LYS A 140 -14.92 -20.00 -7.59
N THR A 141 -13.64 -19.63 -7.54
CA THR A 141 -13.03 -19.02 -6.35
C THR A 141 -13.35 -17.52 -6.23
N ILE A 142 -13.52 -16.84 -7.36
CA ILE A 142 -13.83 -15.41 -7.43
C ILE A 142 -15.34 -15.19 -7.57
N ASP A 143 -15.85 -14.11 -6.98
CA ASP A 143 -17.25 -13.70 -7.20
C ASP A 143 -17.32 -12.88 -8.50
N GLY A 144 -17.25 -13.55 -9.66
CA GLY A 144 -17.36 -12.87 -10.94
C GLY A 144 -16.73 -13.61 -12.11
N ARG A 145 -16.62 -12.91 -13.23
CA ARG A 145 -15.86 -13.35 -14.40
C ARG A 145 -14.49 -12.70 -14.38
N ILE A 146 -13.48 -13.37 -14.92
CA ILE A 146 -12.19 -12.72 -15.19
C ILE A 146 -12.48 -11.61 -16.20
N PRO A 147 -12.17 -10.34 -15.89
CA PRO A 147 -12.37 -9.27 -16.85
C PRO A 147 -11.52 -9.57 -18.09
N PRO A 148 -12.05 -9.39 -19.31
CA PRO A 148 -11.26 -9.61 -20.51
C PRO A 148 -10.08 -8.63 -20.48
N ILE A 149 -8.90 -9.11 -20.90
CA ILE A 149 -7.72 -8.26 -21.01
C ILE A 149 -8.01 -7.18 -22.06
N GLN A 150 -8.21 -5.95 -21.60
CA GLN A 150 -8.42 -4.81 -22.48
C GLN A 150 -7.09 -4.41 -23.09
N ARG A 151 -6.86 -4.76 -24.37
CA ARG A 151 -5.70 -4.27 -25.11
C ARG A 151 -6.00 -2.84 -25.55
N ASN A 152 -5.52 -1.86 -24.79
CA ASN A 152 -5.66 -0.46 -25.19
C ASN A 152 -4.83 -0.22 -26.45
N ARG A 153 -5.51 0.14 -27.54
CA ARG A 153 -4.81 0.48 -28.79
C ARG A 153 -4.06 1.79 -28.64
N ASN A 154 -4.53 2.74 -27.86
CA ASN A 154 -3.91 4.06 -27.73
C ASN A 154 -3.13 4.16 -26.43
N ILE A 155 -1.80 4.20 -26.56
CA ILE A 155 -0.89 4.32 -25.43
C ILE A 155 -1.01 5.75 -24.88
N THR A 156 -1.07 5.88 -23.57
CA THR A 156 -1.16 7.16 -22.83
C THR A 156 -0.07 7.23 -21.76
N MET A 157 0.02 8.37 -21.07
CA MET A 157 0.96 8.57 -19.95
C MET A 157 0.71 7.61 -18.78
N GLU A 158 -0.51 7.08 -18.64
CA GLU A 158 -0.92 6.14 -17.59
C GLU A 158 -0.85 4.68 -18.04
N THR A 159 -0.66 4.43 -19.34
CA THR A 159 -0.52 3.07 -19.85
C THR A 159 0.77 2.44 -19.33
N ARG A 160 0.66 1.24 -18.78
CA ARG A 160 1.81 0.47 -18.30
C ARG A 160 2.79 0.21 -19.44
N LEU A 161 4.09 0.35 -19.19
CA LEU A 161 5.10 0.18 -20.21
C LEU A 161 5.08 -1.22 -20.82
N ALA A 162 4.78 -2.28 -20.07
CA ALA A 162 4.60 -3.63 -20.64
C ALA A 162 3.54 -3.68 -21.76
N GLU A 163 2.47 -2.87 -21.69
CA GLU A 163 1.42 -2.84 -22.72
C GLU A 163 1.85 -2.12 -24.00
N TYR A 164 3.02 -1.48 -24.00
CA TYR A 164 3.61 -0.92 -25.21
C TYR A 164 3.93 -2.02 -26.23
N GLU A 165 4.03 -3.28 -25.80
CA GLU A 165 4.23 -4.42 -26.69
C GLU A 165 3.13 -4.58 -27.75
N SER A 166 1.95 -3.99 -27.51
CA SER A 166 0.84 -3.93 -28.46
C SER A 166 1.17 -3.14 -29.73
N ARG A 167 2.21 -2.30 -29.72
CA ARG A 167 2.63 -1.46 -30.84
C ARG A 167 4.05 -1.81 -31.30
N PHE A 168 4.35 -1.62 -32.58
CA PHE A 168 5.69 -1.89 -33.14
C PHE A 168 6.80 -1.06 -32.44
N PHE A 169 6.66 0.27 -32.43
CA PHE A 169 7.63 1.15 -31.76
C PHE A 169 7.63 1.00 -30.23
N GLY A 170 6.49 0.62 -29.66
CA GLY A 170 6.41 0.27 -28.25
C GLY A 170 7.24 -0.98 -27.89
N ARG A 171 7.19 -2.03 -28.72
CA ARG A 171 8.09 -3.20 -28.59
C ARG A 171 9.57 -2.80 -28.69
N LEU A 172 9.91 -1.86 -29.57
CA LEU A 172 11.29 -1.37 -29.68
C LEU A 172 11.73 -0.67 -28.39
N ILE A 173 10.91 0.22 -27.82
CA ILE A 173 11.17 0.88 -26.54
C ILE A 173 11.41 -0.15 -25.42
N LEU A 174 10.54 -1.16 -25.31
CA LEU A 174 10.70 -2.22 -24.31
C LEU A 174 11.98 -3.02 -24.49
N LYS A 175 12.36 -3.36 -25.74
CA LYS A 175 13.63 -4.02 -26.03
C LYS A 175 14.83 -3.16 -25.61
N MET A 176 14.75 -1.85 -25.75
CA MET A 176 15.82 -0.94 -25.30
C MET A 176 15.97 -0.94 -23.78
N PHE A 177 14.86 -0.91 -23.03
CA PHE A 177 14.89 -1.04 -21.58
C PHE A 177 15.42 -2.41 -21.13
N ASP A 178 14.95 -3.50 -21.74
CA ASP A 178 15.42 -4.85 -21.46
C ASP A 178 16.92 -4.97 -21.75
N TYR A 179 17.39 -4.39 -22.86
CA TYR A 179 18.80 -4.35 -23.19
C TYR A 179 19.63 -3.60 -22.14
N TYR A 180 19.16 -2.42 -21.70
CA TYR A 180 19.81 -1.66 -20.64
C TYR A 180 19.93 -2.48 -19.35
N VAL A 181 18.83 -3.09 -18.88
CA VAL A 181 18.83 -3.92 -17.66
C VAL A 181 19.76 -5.12 -17.80
N LYS A 182 19.73 -5.82 -18.93
CA LYS A 182 20.65 -6.95 -19.21
C LYS A 182 22.10 -6.50 -19.21
N ARG A 183 22.40 -5.35 -19.81
CA ARG A 183 23.75 -4.78 -19.85
C ARG A 183 24.24 -4.43 -18.44
N GLU A 184 23.42 -3.78 -17.62
CA GLU A 184 23.77 -3.47 -16.24
C GLU A 184 23.95 -4.76 -15.41
N MET A 185 23.07 -5.76 -15.59
CA MET A 185 23.20 -7.04 -14.90
C MET A 185 24.52 -7.75 -15.24
N LYS A 186 24.96 -7.70 -16.50
CA LYS A 186 26.29 -8.23 -16.90
C LYS A 186 27.44 -7.50 -16.21
N LYS A 187 27.34 -6.18 -15.98
CA LYS A 187 28.36 -5.44 -15.22
C LYS A 187 28.38 -5.86 -13.75
N VAL A 188 27.21 -6.03 -13.14
CA VAL A 188 27.09 -6.48 -11.74
C VAL A 188 27.69 -7.86 -11.56
N GLN A 189 27.47 -8.78 -12.50
CA GLN A 189 28.03 -10.14 -12.43
C GLN A 189 29.57 -10.19 -12.52
N ARG A 190 30.21 -9.17 -13.09
CA ARG A 190 31.68 -9.07 -13.17
C ARG A 190 32.31 -8.50 -11.90
N LEU A 191 31.51 -7.99 -10.96
CA LEU A 191 32.03 -7.50 -9.68
C LEU A 191 32.43 -8.67 -8.78
N PRO A 192 33.47 -8.50 -7.94
CA PRO A 192 33.84 -9.51 -6.95
C PRO A 192 32.69 -9.77 -5.97
N GLU A 193 32.69 -10.95 -5.36
CA GLU A 193 31.67 -11.30 -4.37
C GLU A 193 31.75 -10.36 -3.17
N GLY A 194 30.61 -9.82 -2.74
CA GLY A 194 30.55 -8.94 -1.59
C GLY A 194 29.24 -8.14 -1.50
N PRO A 195 29.10 -7.32 -0.43
CA PRO A 195 27.88 -6.55 -0.17
C PRO A 195 27.51 -5.59 -1.31
N GLU A 196 28.50 -5.02 -2.00
CA GLU A 196 28.27 -4.12 -3.14
C GLU A 196 27.63 -4.87 -4.32
N ARG A 197 28.17 -6.03 -4.70
CA ARG A 197 27.62 -6.87 -5.78
C ARG A 197 26.18 -7.25 -5.47
N GLU A 198 25.92 -7.67 -4.24
CA GLU A 198 24.58 -8.07 -3.80
C GLU A 198 23.58 -6.90 -3.87
N THR A 199 23.96 -5.73 -3.36
CA THR A 199 23.14 -4.52 -3.40
C THR A 199 22.82 -4.10 -4.84
N ARG A 200 23.85 -4.03 -5.70
CA ARG A 200 23.66 -3.68 -7.11
C ARG A 200 22.82 -4.73 -7.85
N TYR A 201 22.97 -6.01 -7.52
CA TYR A 201 22.18 -7.09 -8.11
C TYR A 201 20.69 -6.93 -7.75
N ARG A 202 20.38 -6.76 -6.46
CA ARG A 202 19.01 -6.53 -5.98
C ARG A 202 18.39 -5.29 -6.62
N ASN A 203 19.13 -4.18 -6.67
CA ASN A 203 18.67 -2.93 -7.28
C ASN A 203 18.43 -3.07 -8.79
N THR A 204 19.33 -3.73 -9.52
CA THR A 204 19.19 -3.95 -10.97
C THR A 204 18.01 -4.87 -11.27
N ARG A 205 17.84 -5.94 -10.48
CA ARG A 205 16.68 -6.84 -10.60
C ARG A 205 15.38 -6.10 -10.31
N PHE A 206 15.35 -5.29 -9.26
CA PHE A 206 14.21 -4.44 -8.92
C PHE A 206 13.86 -3.48 -10.07
N LEU A 207 14.86 -2.78 -10.62
CA LEU A 207 14.69 -1.86 -11.75
C LEU A 207 14.05 -2.55 -12.96
N GLY A 208 14.47 -3.76 -13.31
CA GLY A 208 13.89 -4.54 -14.40
C GLY A 208 12.40 -4.87 -14.20
N HIS A 209 12.01 -5.23 -12.97
CA HIS A 209 10.60 -5.48 -12.65
C HIS A 209 9.78 -4.19 -12.57
N MET A 210 10.36 -3.12 -12.04
CA MET A 210 9.72 -1.81 -11.91
C MET A 210 9.37 -1.22 -13.26
N ILE A 211 10.32 -1.17 -14.21
CA ILE A 211 10.10 -0.53 -15.52
C ILE A 211 8.92 -1.16 -16.26
N ARG A 212 8.79 -2.49 -16.27
CA ARG A 212 7.68 -3.14 -16.99
C ARG A 212 6.31 -2.89 -16.34
N ASN A 213 6.29 -2.63 -15.04
CA ASN A 213 5.05 -2.45 -14.27
C ASN A 213 4.72 -0.97 -13.98
N SER A 214 5.57 -0.03 -14.40
CA SER A 214 5.30 1.40 -14.29
C SER A 214 4.64 1.96 -15.56
N SER A 215 4.08 3.17 -15.44
CA SER A 215 3.64 3.99 -16.58
C SER A 215 4.72 5.02 -16.95
N ALA A 216 4.61 5.65 -18.11
CA ALA A 216 5.52 6.74 -18.49
C ALA A 216 5.49 7.90 -17.47
N ARG A 217 4.31 8.22 -16.93
CA ARG A 217 4.16 9.20 -15.85
C ARG A 217 4.88 8.78 -14.59
N SER A 218 4.63 7.56 -14.11
CA SER A 218 5.27 7.07 -12.89
C SER A 218 6.80 7.04 -13.05
N LEU A 219 7.29 6.64 -14.22
CA LEU A 219 8.72 6.60 -14.52
C LEU A 219 9.36 7.98 -14.40
N VAL A 220 8.71 9.02 -14.93
CA VAL A 220 9.15 10.42 -14.81
C VAL A 220 9.12 10.89 -13.37
N MET A 221 8.00 10.70 -12.68
CA MET A 221 7.82 11.22 -11.32
C MET A 221 8.74 10.55 -10.29
N SER A 222 9.13 9.29 -10.52
CA SER A 222 10.04 8.56 -9.64
C SER A 222 11.51 8.62 -10.06
N SER A 223 11.86 9.37 -11.12
CA SER A 223 13.22 9.36 -11.66
C SER A 223 14.21 10.25 -10.91
N GLY A 224 13.76 10.99 -9.89
CA GLY A 224 14.58 12.01 -9.21
C GLY A 224 15.12 13.08 -10.16
N GLY A 225 14.34 13.45 -11.18
CA GLY A 225 14.74 14.44 -12.20
C GLY A 225 15.53 13.90 -13.40
N LEU A 226 15.91 12.61 -13.41
CA LEU A 226 16.60 12.00 -14.55
C LEU A 226 15.76 12.01 -15.85
N PHE A 227 14.44 11.84 -15.74
CA PHE A 227 13.50 11.89 -16.84
C PHE A 227 12.56 13.08 -16.67
N SER A 228 12.40 13.86 -17.73
CA SER A 228 11.49 14.99 -17.77
C SER A 228 10.07 14.52 -18.16
N TYR A 229 9.04 15.28 -17.82
CA TYR A 229 7.69 15.07 -18.33
C TYR A 229 7.63 15.02 -19.88
N MET A 230 8.38 15.89 -20.56
CA MET A 230 8.52 15.91 -22.02
C MET A 230 9.14 14.62 -22.56
N PHE A 231 10.06 13.99 -21.82
CA PHE A 231 10.58 12.67 -22.15
C PHE A 231 9.47 11.61 -22.05
N GLY A 232 8.64 11.66 -21.01
CA GLY A 232 7.47 10.79 -20.89
C GLY A 232 6.50 10.94 -22.06
N GLU A 233 6.15 12.17 -22.45
CA GLU A 233 5.30 12.45 -23.61
C GLU A 233 5.93 11.98 -24.92
N ALA A 234 7.25 12.13 -25.05
CA ALA A 234 7.98 11.61 -26.20
C ALA A 234 7.87 10.10 -26.32
N LEU A 235 8.04 9.35 -25.22
CA LEU A 235 7.86 7.89 -25.20
C LEU A 235 6.45 7.50 -25.66
N VAL A 236 5.41 8.17 -25.17
CA VAL A 236 4.01 7.93 -25.55
C VAL A 236 3.79 8.20 -27.05
N HIS A 237 4.30 9.32 -27.57
CA HIS A 237 4.17 9.65 -28.99
C HIS A 237 4.90 8.66 -29.89
N ILE A 238 6.14 8.29 -29.55
CA ILE A 238 6.93 7.30 -30.29
C ILE A 238 6.23 5.94 -30.26
N ALA A 239 5.76 5.49 -29.10
CA ALA A 239 5.07 4.21 -28.97
C ALA A 239 3.79 4.14 -29.82
N ASN A 240 3.07 5.26 -29.96
CA ASN A 240 1.92 5.40 -30.85
C ASN A 240 2.27 5.61 -32.34
N GLY A 241 3.55 5.57 -32.72
CA GLY A 241 4.02 5.76 -34.10
C GLY A 241 4.13 7.22 -34.56
N ARG A 242 3.94 8.20 -33.67
CA ARG A 242 4.06 9.63 -33.96
C ARG A 242 5.49 10.11 -33.73
N LEU A 243 6.45 9.57 -34.50
CA LEU A 243 7.89 9.77 -34.29
C LEU A 243 8.31 11.24 -34.27
N LEU A 244 7.89 12.03 -35.27
CA LEU A 244 8.23 13.45 -35.37
C LEU A 244 7.73 14.25 -34.15
N LYS A 245 6.51 13.96 -33.68
CA LYS A 245 5.97 14.59 -32.46
C LYS A 245 6.76 14.17 -31.23
N GLY A 246 7.18 12.91 -31.15
CA GLY A 246 8.04 12.42 -30.08
C GLY A 246 9.39 13.13 -30.04
N CYS A 247 10.09 13.19 -31.17
CA CYS A 247 11.36 13.91 -31.29
C CYS A 247 11.22 15.39 -30.93
N LYS A 248 10.13 16.04 -31.34
CA LYS A 248 9.84 17.44 -30.96
C LYS A 248 9.74 17.61 -29.44
N HIS A 249 9.17 16.65 -28.71
CA HIS A 249 9.08 16.74 -27.25
C HIS A 249 10.45 16.49 -26.57
N LEU A 250 11.29 15.59 -27.09
CA LEU A 250 12.66 15.41 -26.57
C LEU A 250 13.53 16.68 -26.66
N LEU A 251 13.26 17.54 -27.65
CA LEU A 251 13.98 18.80 -27.83
C LEU A 251 13.39 19.96 -27.01
N LYS A 252 12.18 19.81 -26.47
CA LYS A 252 11.56 20.84 -25.64
C LYS A 252 12.15 20.81 -24.23
N ARG A 253 12.46 21.99 -23.70
CA ARG A 253 12.79 22.16 -22.29
C ARG A 253 11.51 22.35 -21.47
N GLU A 254 11.49 21.75 -20.29
CA GLU A 254 10.46 22.03 -19.30
C GLU A 254 10.64 23.43 -18.72
N LYS A 255 9.54 24.16 -18.65
CA LYS A 255 9.42 25.36 -17.83
C LYS A 255 8.57 24.96 -16.62
N PRO A 256 9.18 24.48 -15.52
CA PRO A 256 8.40 24.18 -14.33
C PRO A 256 7.72 25.46 -13.85
N LEU A 257 6.53 25.33 -13.29
CA LEU A 257 5.94 26.44 -12.54
C LEU A 257 6.87 26.75 -11.37
N PRO A 258 7.10 28.05 -11.07
CA PRO A 258 7.90 28.43 -9.91
C PRO A 258 7.31 27.79 -8.65
N LEU A 259 8.18 27.31 -7.76
CA LEU A 259 7.74 26.71 -6.52
C LEU A 259 6.90 27.72 -5.71
N PRO A 260 6.02 27.27 -4.79
CA PRO A 260 5.25 28.18 -3.96
C PRO A 260 6.06 29.26 -3.23
N CYS A 261 7.32 28.98 -2.89
CA CYS A 261 8.28 29.91 -2.30
C CYS A 261 8.97 30.86 -3.31
N GLU A 262 8.96 30.52 -4.60
CA GLU A 262 9.58 31.29 -5.69
C GLU A 262 8.55 32.13 -6.46
N ARG A 263 7.25 31.88 -6.23
CA ARG A 263 6.20 32.75 -6.74
C ARG A 263 6.35 34.12 -6.07
N PRO A 264 6.30 35.22 -6.83
CA PRO A 264 6.14 36.55 -6.24
C PRO A 264 4.99 36.47 -5.24
N LEU A 265 5.19 36.91 -4.01
CA LEU A 265 4.09 37.09 -3.08
C LEU A 265 3.09 38.00 -3.80
N GLU A 266 1.89 37.49 -4.10
CA GLU A 266 0.74 38.33 -4.44
C GLU A 266 0.37 39.13 -3.17
N SER A 267 1.28 39.99 -2.70
CA SER A 267 1.12 40.80 -1.50
C SER A 267 0.31 42.05 -1.74
N GLU A 268 0.05 42.40 -3.00
CA GLU A 268 -0.80 43.54 -3.37
C GLU A 268 -2.27 43.10 -3.50
N GLY A 269 -2.57 42.13 -4.36
CA GLY A 269 -3.97 41.69 -4.56
C GLY A 269 -4.61 40.94 -3.38
N ARG A 270 -3.81 40.37 -2.45
CA ARG A 270 -4.35 39.69 -1.25
C ARG A 270 -4.64 40.67 -0.11
N LYS A 271 -3.94 41.82 -0.05
CA LYS A 271 -4.25 42.91 0.87
C LYS A 271 -5.49 43.67 0.40
N GLU A 272 -5.57 44.00 -0.90
CA GLU A 272 -6.76 44.66 -1.46
C GLU A 272 -8.02 43.80 -1.30
N ARG A 273 -7.97 42.49 -1.60
CA ARG A 273 -9.13 41.59 -1.37
C ARG A 273 -9.49 41.41 0.11
N ALA A 274 -8.51 41.49 1.01
CA ALA A 274 -8.76 41.42 2.45
C ALA A 274 -9.34 42.73 2.97
N GLU A 275 -8.87 43.89 2.48
CA GLU A 275 -9.41 45.22 2.80
C GLU A 275 -10.80 45.43 2.20
N GLU A 276 -11.06 44.97 0.97
CA GLU A 276 -12.41 44.93 0.40
C GLU A 276 -13.35 44.03 1.19
N ALA A 277 -12.90 42.85 1.62
CA ALA A 277 -13.71 41.95 2.45
C ALA A 277 -13.98 42.55 3.85
N VAL A 278 -13.00 43.22 4.45
CA VAL A 278 -13.14 43.89 5.76
C VAL A 278 -14.03 45.13 5.67
N ASN A 279 -13.91 45.93 4.60
CA ASN A 279 -14.80 47.08 4.37
C ASN A 279 -16.23 46.63 4.05
N ALA A 280 -16.41 45.56 3.28
CA ALA A 280 -17.73 44.99 3.00
C ALA A 280 -18.42 44.44 4.26
N MET A 281 -17.66 43.86 5.20
CA MET A 281 -18.19 43.43 6.50
C MET A 281 -18.49 44.61 7.43
N SER A 282 -17.71 45.70 7.36
CA SER A 282 -17.92 46.89 8.21
C SER A 282 -19.12 47.74 7.80
N GLN A 283 -19.58 47.64 6.55
CA GLN A 283 -20.78 48.33 6.05
C GLN A 283 -22.09 47.57 6.36
N GLN A 284 -22.02 46.37 6.93
CA GLN A 284 -23.20 45.59 7.32
C GLN A 284 -23.60 45.76 8.78
N ASP A 285 -22.81 46.46 9.59
CA ASP A 285 -23.02 46.64 11.03
C ASP A 285 -23.37 48.10 11.43
N GLU A 286 -24.02 48.88 10.56
CA GLU A 286 -24.74 50.09 11.01
C GLU A 286 -26.16 49.71 11.49
N PRO A 287 -26.51 49.97 12.77
CA PRO A 287 -27.82 49.65 13.31
C PRO A 287 -28.86 50.62 12.73
N THR A 288 -29.84 50.08 12.03
CA THR A 288 -31.06 50.79 11.64
C THR A 288 -31.84 51.08 12.92
N SER A 289 -31.69 52.30 13.46
CA SER A 289 -32.57 52.85 14.48
C SER A 289 -33.75 53.57 13.82
N GLU A 290 -34.91 53.43 14.46
CA GLU A 290 -36.18 54.16 14.26
C GLU A 290 -37.10 53.55 13.17
N GLU A 291 -38.40 53.31 13.39
CA GLU A 291 -39.32 53.95 14.32
C GLU A 291 -40.57 53.06 14.51
N ASN A 292 -40.98 52.83 15.76
CA ASN A 292 -42.31 52.36 16.11
C ASN A 292 -43.16 53.61 16.37
N GLN A 293 -44.05 53.97 15.44
CA GLN A 293 -45.16 54.88 15.71
C GLN A 293 -46.46 54.08 15.71
N THR A 294 -47.09 54.09 16.88
CA THR A 294 -48.50 53.79 17.12
C THR A 294 -49.40 54.71 16.30
N ASP A 295 -50.35 54.11 15.58
CA ASP A 295 -51.80 54.40 15.66
C ASP A 295 -52.59 53.17 15.16
#